data_AF-A0AAW6MC03-F1
#
_entry.id   AF-A0AAW6MC03-F1
#
_cell.length_a   1.000
_cell.length_b   1.000
_cell.length_c   1.000
_cell.angle_alpha   90.00
_cell.angle_beta   90.00
_cell.angle_gamma   90.00
#
_symmetry.space_group_name_H-M   'P 1'
#
loop_
_entity.id
_entity.type
_entity.pdbx_description
1 polymer ?
#
loop_
_entity_poly.entity_id
_entity_poly.type
_entity_poly.pdbx_seq_one_letter_code
_entity_poly.pdbx_strand_id
1 'polypeptide(L)' 'VSVCMVLVSILSINAQTSVTLTQSGTLSSKLPASEADRAKINELIINGPLNGADILTIRALAGTLKILNL' A
#
# COMPACT_ATOMS: atom_id res chain seq x y z
N VAL A 1 -32.66 -15.67 15.23
CA VAL A 1 -31.52 -14.73 15.14
C VAL A 1 -30.28 -15.50 15.51
N SER A 2 -29.44 -15.88 14.54
CA SER A 2 -27.99 -16.11 14.72
C SER A 2 -27.44 -16.82 13.48
N VAL A 3 -27.33 -16.08 12.37
CA VAL A 3 -26.54 -16.48 11.18
C VAL A 3 -25.35 -15.53 11.01
N CYS A 4 -25.05 -14.69 12.00
CA CYS A 4 -24.17 -13.53 11.81
C CYS A 4 -22.74 -13.70 12.35
N MET A 5 -22.32 -14.85 12.90
CA MET A 5 -21.14 -14.83 13.79
C MET A 5 -19.90 -15.66 13.47
N VAL A 6 -19.75 -16.36 12.34
CA VAL A 6 -18.43 -16.98 12.05
C VAL A 6 -18.12 -17.11 10.55
N LEU A 7 -18.09 -15.98 9.83
CA LEU A 7 -17.47 -15.92 8.50
C LEU A 7 -16.37 -14.83 8.45
N VAL A 8 -15.54 -14.76 9.48
CA VAL A 8 -14.32 -13.93 9.49
C VAL A 8 -13.14 -14.83 9.80
N SER A 9 -12.68 -15.57 8.79
CA SER A 9 -11.44 -16.35 8.74
C SER A 9 -11.47 -17.00 7.35
N ILE A 10 -10.79 -16.58 6.29
CA ILE A 10 -9.51 -15.90 6.15
C ILE A 10 -9.63 -15.05 4.87
N LEU A 11 -10.07 -13.81 4.97
CA LEU A 11 -9.77 -12.86 3.91
C LEU A 11 -8.33 -12.43 4.16
N SER A 12 -7.39 -13.17 3.56
CA SER A 12 -6.09 -12.62 3.21
C SER A 12 -6.35 -11.47 2.24
N ILE A 13 -6.79 -10.33 2.78
CA ILE A 13 -6.90 -9.09 2.03
C ILE A 13 -5.45 -8.70 1.79
N ASN A 14 -4.91 -9.15 0.67
CA ASN A 14 -3.70 -8.58 0.13
C ASN A 14 -4.08 -7.12 -0.13
N ALA A 15 -3.67 -6.19 0.75
CA ALA A 15 -4.06 -4.80 0.59
C ALA A 15 -3.27 -4.22 -0.58
N GLN A 16 -3.83 -4.41 -1.77
CA GLN A 16 -3.35 -3.86 -3.01
C GLN A 16 -3.69 -2.38 -3.05
N THR A 17 -2.65 -1.55 -3.14
CA THR A 17 -2.75 -0.10 -3.21
C THR A 17 -2.27 0.32 -4.58
N SER A 18 -3.15 0.91 -5.40
CA SER A 18 -2.78 1.48 -6.69
C SER A 18 -2.74 3.00 -6.59
N VAL A 19 -1.62 3.60 -6.99
CA VAL A 19 -1.40 5.04 -6.93
C VAL A 19 -0.96 5.53 -8.31
N THR A 20 -1.73 6.47 -8.86
CA THR A 20 -1.31 7.22 -10.04
C THR A 20 -0.67 8.53 -9.61
N LEU A 21 0.60 8.71 -9.95
CA LEU A 21 1.35 9.93 -9.75
C LEU A 21 1.28 10.76 -11.02
N THR A 22 0.94 12.04 -10.88
CA THR A 22 1.05 13.03 -11.96
C THR A 22 2.37 13.80 -11.89
N GLN A 23 3.03 13.79 -10.72
CA GLN A 23 4.28 14.47 -10.45
C GLN A 23 5.17 13.61 -9.55
N SER A 24 6.46 13.56 -9.85
CA SER A 24 7.44 12.81 -9.04
C SER A 24 7.66 13.45 -7.66
N GLY A 25 7.97 12.62 -6.67
CA GLY A 25 8.20 13.02 -5.28
C GLY A 25 6.92 13.16 -4.45
N THR A 26 5.75 12.82 -5.00
CA THR A 26 4.45 13.00 -4.32
C THR A 26 3.85 11.70 -3.79
N LEU A 27 4.58 10.57 -3.89
CA LEU A 27 4.09 9.26 -3.44
C LEU A 27 3.75 9.23 -1.94
N SER A 28 4.57 9.87 -1.11
CA SER A 28 4.36 9.97 0.34
C SER A 28 3.04 10.65 0.71
N SER A 29 2.58 11.61 -0.11
CA SER A 29 1.30 12.31 0.09
C SER A 29 0.09 11.49 -0.34
N LYS A 30 0.28 10.45 -1.18
CA LYS A 30 -0.78 9.55 -1.63
C LYS A 30 -0.92 8.31 -0.77
N LEU A 31 0.12 7.99 -0.01
CA LEU A 31 0.11 6.92 0.98
C LEU A 31 -0.54 7.40 2.29
N PRO A 32 -1.11 6.47 3.07
CA PRO A 32 -1.62 6.80 4.39
C PRO A 32 -0.50 7.32 5.30
N ALA A 33 -0.77 8.37 6.06
CA ALA A 33 0.18 8.96 7.01
C ALA A 33 0.45 8.07 8.24
N SER A 34 -0.45 7.12 8.50
CA SER A 34 -0.38 6.18 9.62
C SER A 34 0.51 4.99 9.26
N GLU A 35 1.58 4.79 10.03
CA GLU A 35 2.49 3.65 9.87
C GLU A 35 1.76 2.29 10.00
N ALA A 36 0.72 2.21 10.83
CA ALA A 36 -0.07 0.99 10.99
C ALA A 36 -0.89 0.65 9.74
N ASP A 37 -1.30 1.65 8.95
CA ASP A 37 -2.02 1.44 7.70
C ASP A 37 -1.06 1.21 6.54
N ARG A 38 0.12 1.85 6.58
CA ARG A 38 1.22 1.54 5.67
C ARG A 38 1.72 0.10 5.82
N ALA A 39 1.78 -0.41 7.05
CA ALA A 39 2.17 -1.79 7.34
C ALA A 39 1.16 -2.84 6.83
N LYS A 40 -0.06 -2.43 6.49
CA LYS A 40 -1.05 -3.33 5.87
C LYS A 40 -0.86 -3.43 4.35
N ILE A 41 -0.12 -2.51 3.74
CA ILE A 41 0.14 -2.48 2.29
C ILE A 41 1.12 -3.60 1.96
N ASN A 42 0.61 -4.61 1.27
CA ASN A 42 1.38 -5.75 0.82
C ASN A 42 1.69 -5.68 -0.68
N GLU A 43 0.85 -5.00 -1.46
CA GLU A 43 1.05 -4.82 -2.89
C GLU A 43 0.88 -3.35 -3.24
N LEU A 44 1.88 -2.76 -3.90
CA LEU A 44 1.85 -1.37 -4.32
C LEU A 44 2.08 -1.31 -5.83
N ILE A 45 1.11 -0.76 -6.53
CA ILE A 45 1.18 -0.47 -7.97
C ILE A 45 1.30 1.04 -8.11
N ILE A 46 2.37 1.50 -8.74
CA ILE A 46 2.62 2.92 -8.99
C ILE A 46 2.56 3.14 -10.49
N ASN A 47 1.81 4.14 -10.93
CA ASN A 47 1.78 4.55 -12.32
C ASN A 47 2.18 6.03 -12.40
N GLY A 48 3.22 6.36 -13.16
CA GLY A 48 3.64 7.74 -13.38
C GLY A 48 5.10 8.04 -13.03
N PRO A 49 5.50 9.31 -13.05
CA PRO A 49 6.90 9.68 -12.85
C PRO A 49 7.33 9.49 -11.40
N LEU A 50 8.42 8.76 -11.20
CA LEU A 50 9.06 8.50 -9.90
C LEU A 50 10.41 9.20 -9.81
N ASN A 51 10.81 9.59 -8.60
CA ASN A 51 12.16 10.07 -8.31
C ASN A 51 12.74 9.44 -7.04
N GLY A 52 13.96 9.86 -6.65
CA GLY A 52 14.65 9.34 -5.47
C GLY A 52 13.87 9.47 -4.15
N ALA A 53 13.03 10.49 -3.98
CA ALA A 53 12.21 10.64 -2.77
C ALA A 53 11.08 9.60 -2.70
N ASP A 54 10.49 9.24 -3.84
CA ASP A 54 9.49 8.17 -3.90
C ASP A 54 10.13 6.81 -3.60
N ILE A 55 11.33 6.56 -4.13
CA ILE A 55 12.09 5.32 -3.84
C ILE A 55 12.40 5.21 -2.34
N LEU A 56 12.75 6.31 -1.67
CA LEU A 56 12.92 6.33 -0.21
C LEU A 56 11.63 5.98 0.52
N THR A 57 10.48 6.44 0.00
CA THR A 57 9.16 6.16 0.55
C THR A 57 8.78 4.67 0.37
N ILE A 58 9.06 4.09 -0.80
CA ILE A 58 8.87 2.66 -1.08
C ILE A 58 9.80 1.82 -0.17
N ARG A 59 11.05 2.25 0.01
CA ARG A 59 11.98 1.58 0.92
C ARG A 59 11.49 1.61 2.37
N ALA A 60 10.85 2.68 2.81
CA ALA A 60 10.21 2.73 4.12
C ALA A 60 9.04 1.74 4.25
N LEU A 61 8.37 1.40 3.13
CA LEU A 61 7.33 0.38 3.06
C LEU A 61 7.87 -1.06 2.90
N ALA A 62 9.16 -1.23 2.59
CA ALA A 62 9.75 -2.53 2.26
C ALA A 62 9.65 -3.58 3.38
N GLY A 63 9.35 -3.17 4.62
CA GLY A 63 9.10 -4.11 5.72
C GLY A 63 7.84 -4.96 5.56
N THR A 64 6.85 -4.49 4.78
CA THR A 64 5.55 -5.18 4.62
C THR A 64 5.16 -5.39 3.16
N LEU A 65 5.80 -4.66 2.25
CA LEU A 65 5.53 -4.70 0.82
C LEU A 65 6.12 -5.96 0.18
N LYS A 66 5.23 -6.83 -0.31
CA LYS A 66 5.57 -8.11 -0.94
C LYS A 66 5.67 -8.00 -2.46
N ILE A 67 4.84 -7.14 -3.06
CA ILE A 67 4.77 -6.95 -4.51
C ILE A 67 4.88 -5.44 -4.79
N LEU A 68 5.83 -5.07 -5.63
CA LEU A 68 6.00 -3.72 -6.15
C LEU A 68 5.87 -3.77 -7.67
N ASN A 69 4.94 -2.99 -8.21
CA ASN A 69 4.79 -2.80 -9.65
C ASN A 69 4.92 -1.30 -9.96
N LEU A 70 5.75 -0.95 -10.95
CA LEU A 70 6.15 0.43 -11.27
C LEU A 70 5.88 0.75 -12.74
#